data_AF-A0A1V6V9C7-F1
#
_entry.id   AF-A0A1V6V9C7-F1
#
_cell.length_a   1.000
_cell.length_b   1.000
_cell.length_c   1.000
_cell.angle_alpha   90.00
_cell.angle_beta   90.00
_cell.angle_gamma   90.00
#
_symmetry.space_group_name_H-M   'P 1'
#
loop_
_entity.id
_entity.type
_entity.pdbx_description
1 polymer ?
#
loop_
_entity_poly.entity_id
_entity_poly.type
_entity_poly.pdbx_seq_one_letter_code
_entity_poly.pdbx_strand_id
1 'polypeptide(L)'
;MRPLRLRHGLAAGYSHLRLKPNIYRCFSSSQVHHELTPFTRRLFKLPSAPSPPSQHHNDLTTFLSYAEHISLPQTSSVHVGTHYEYTVLRTLRRYALSLNRIGGRDDAGIDLVGTWHLPERERERALRVLVQCKSLKAKVGPNVVRELEGTFRQAPVGWRTGETVGVLVSPREATKGVRDTLARSTYPLFWMMIERDGTLKQALWNARAEALGIGPLGVETRYGTTEDTESGSVTKEMLLTWDGCDIPDMDQVEQKLIQFTEQWIASWGINLSEIQKGELLDAVERVLPHDVSAQLLDRTISDADRKKVIQALQERLQQQPASG
;
A
#
# COMPACT_ATOMS: atom_id res chain seq x y z
N MET A 1 -18.68 -32.47 -0.07
CA MET A 1 -18.35 -31.11 -0.58
C MET A 1 -18.35 -30.15 0.60
N ARG A 2 -17.19 -29.66 1.05
CA ARG A 2 -17.10 -28.65 2.11
C ARG A 2 -17.39 -27.26 1.50
N PRO A 3 -18.21 -26.40 2.12
CA PRO A 3 -18.44 -25.06 1.62
C PRO A 3 -17.16 -24.22 1.81
N LEU A 4 -16.66 -23.65 0.71
CA LEU A 4 -15.62 -22.60 0.73
C LEU A 4 -16.21 -21.39 1.45
N ARG A 5 -15.92 -21.23 2.75
CA ARG A 5 -16.37 -20.10 3.56
C ARG A 5 -15.63 -18.83 3.12
N LEU A 6 -16.36 -17.77 2.76
CA LEU A 6 -15.85 -16.42 2.97
C LEU A 6 -15.65 -16.23 4.47
N ARG A 7 -14.44 -15.85 4.86
CA ARG A 7 -14.19 -15.36 6.21
C ARG A 7 -14.51 -13.88 6.21
N HIS A 8 -15.55 -13.52 6.94
CA HIS A 8 -15.55 -12.23 7.62
C HIS A 8 -14.55 -12.39 8.76
N GLY A 9 -13.75 -11.38 9.09
CA GLY A 9 -12.95 -11.39 10.31
C GLY A 9 -13.87 -11.54 11.52
N LEU A 10 -14.21 -12.79 11.87
CA LEU A 10 -14.92 -13.20 13.06
C LEU A 10 -13.98 -14.16 13.80
N ALA A 11 -12.89 -13.59 14.29
CA ALA A 11 -12.17 -14.12 15.42
C ALA A 11 -12.41 -13.16 16.59
N ALA A 12 -13.62 -13.21 17.17
CA ALA A 12 -13.85 -12.68 18.50
C ALA A 12 -13.18 -13.64 19.50
N GLY A 13 -11.85 -13.55 19.60
CA GLY A 13 -11.12 -14.09 20.73
C GLY A 13 -11.31 -13.13 21.89
N TYR A 14 -12.06 -13.54 22.91
CA TYR A 14 -12.16 -12.82 24.17
C TYR A 14 -10.75 -12.51 24.68
N SER A 15 -10.35 -11.24 24.59
CA SER A 15 -9.11 -10.72 25.14
C SER A 15 -9.46 -9.54 26.02
N HIS A 16 -8.93 -9.56 27.24
CA HIS A 16 -9.19 -8.62 28.33
C HIS A 16 -9.35 -7.17 27.85
N LEU A 17 -10.44 -6.52 28.28
CA LEU A 17 -10.68 -5.09 28.18
C LEU A 17 -9.47 -4.31 28.72
N ARG A 18 -8.54 -3.94 27.82
CA ARG A 18 -7.60 -2.85 28.10
C ARG A 18 -8.21 -1.58 27.52
N LEU A 19 -8.71 -0.73 28.41
CA LEU A 19 -8.95 0.68 28.12
C LEU A 19 -7.61 1.28 27.65
N LYS A 20 -7.45 1.42 26.33
CA LYS A 20 -6.33 2.16 25.75
C LYS A 20 -6.77 3.62 25.54
N PRO A 21 -5.90 4.60 25.81
CA PRO A 21 -6.23 6.01 25.66
C PRO A 21 -6.54 6.33 24.20
N ASN A 22 -7.55 7.19 23.99
CA ASN A 22 -7.90 7.77 22.70
C ASN A 22 -6.70 8.54 22.14
N ILE A 23 -5.92 7.91 21.27
CA ILE A 23 -5.02 8.64 20.38
C ILE A 23 -5.90 9.11 19.22
N TYR A 24 -6.41 10.33 19.35
CA TYR A 24 -7.00 11.04 18.24
C TYR A 24 -5.96 11.08 17.12
N ARG A 25 -6.26 10.44 15.99
CA ARG A 25 -5.44 10.56 14.77
C ARG A 25 -5.60 12.01 14.29
N CYS A 26 -4.67 12.87 14.68
CA CYS A 26 -4.60 14.23 14.18
C CYS A 26 -4.06 14.15 12.75
N PHE A 27 -4.96 14.23 11.77
CA PHE A 27 -4.58 14.32 10.37
C PHE A 27 -4.13 15.77 10.12
N SER A 28 -2.83 15.99 10.07
CA SER A 28 -2.29 17.22 9.50
C SER A 28 -2.75 17.32 8.05
N SER A 29 -3.44 18.41 7.70
CA SER A 29 -3.84 18.73 6.33
C SER A 29 -2.65 19.06 5.42
N SER A 30 -1.44 19.16 5.99
CA SER A 30 -0.18 19.30 5.26
C SER A 30 0.46 17.93 5.10
N GLN A 31 0.14 17.25 3.98
CA GLN A 31 0.77 16.00 3.58
C GLN A 31 2.25 16.23 3.28
N VAL A 32 3.14 15.87 4.21
CA VAL A 32 4.54 15.59 3.85
C VAL A 32 4.55 14.16 3.33
N HIS A 33 4.33 13.99 2.03
CA HIS A 33 4.71 12.76 1.36
C HIS A 33 6.22 12.57 1.59
N HIS A 34 6.61 11.59 2.41
CA HIS A 34 8.03 11.30 2.60
C HIS A 34 8.47 10.47 1.40
N GLU A 35 8.88 11.15 0.34
CA GLU A 35 9.31 10.48 -0.87
C GLU A 35 10.57 9.65 -0.59
N LEU A 36 10.40 8.33 -0.60
CA LEU A 36 11.50 7.39 -0.38
C LEU A 36 12.55 7.55 -1.50
N THR A 37 13.80 7.78 -1.11
CA THR A 37 14.91 7.92 -2.07
C THR A 37 15.06 6.68 -2.96
N PRO A 38 15.61 6.80 -4.18
CA PRO A 38 15.84 5.64 -5.04
C PRO A 38 16.62 4.52 -4.34
N PHE A 39 17.61 4.89 -3.53
CA PHE A 39 18.36 3.95 -2.69
C PHE A 39 17.45 3.21 -1.70
N THR A 40 16.64 3.94 -0.92
CA THR A 40 15.71 3.35 0.05
C THR A 40 14.75 2.37 -0.64
N ARG A 41 14.20 2.75 -1.81
CA ARG A 41 13.32 1.87 -2.59
C ARG A 41 14.04 0.59 -3.01
N ARG A 42 15.29 0.69 -3.50
CA ARG A 42 16.09 -0.49 -3.86
C ARG A 42 16.38 -1.39 -2.65
N LEU A 43 16.76 -0.81 -1.52
CA LEU A 43 17.07 -1.56 -0.29
C LEU A 43 15.88 -2.43 0.16
N PHE A 44 14.66 -1.90 0.08
CA PHE A 44 13.42 -2.62 0.42
C PHE A 44 12.75 -3.31 -0.78
N LYS A 45 13.46 -3.41 -1.92
CA LYS A 45 12.96 -4.01 -3.16
C LYS A 45 11.58 -3.47 -3.58
N LEU A 46 11.34 -2.18 -3.39
CA LEU A 46 10.10 -1.51 -3.78
C LEU A 46 10.14 -1.15 -5.27
N PRO A 47 9.00 -1.21 -5.97
CA PRO A 47 8.97 -0.83 -7.38
C PRO A 47 9.17 0.69 -7.52
N SER A 48 9.74 1.12 -8.65
CA SER A 48 9.79 2.53 -9.03
C SER A 48 8.37 3.07 -9.15
N ALA A 49 8.16 4.33 -8.75
CA ALA A 49 6.86 4.97 -8.93
C ALA A 49 6.54 5.06 -10.44
N PRO A 50 5.30 4.75 -10.86
CA PRO A 50 4.89 4.95 -12.24
C PRO A 50 4.88 6.44 -12.58
N SER A 51 5.01 6.77 -13.87
CA SER A 51 4.81 8.14 -14.35
C SER A 51 3.38 8.61 -14.06
N PRO A 52 3.17 9.87 -13.61
CA PRO A 52 1.84 10.40 -13.40
C PRO A 52 1.00 10.35 -14.69
N PRO A 53 -0.28 9.97 -14.62
CA PRO A 53 -1.16 9.90 -15.79
C PRO A 53 -1.60 11.29 -16.28
N SER A 54 -1.41 12.33 -15.47
CA SER A 54 -1.80 13.71 -15.76
C SER A 54 -0.65 14.65 -15.45
N GLN A 55 -0.47 15.66 -16.28
CA GLN A 55 0.49 16.76 -16.04
C GLN A 55 -0.13 17.88 -15.19
N HIS A 56 -1.44 17.85 -14.95
CA HIS A 56 -2.17 18.94 -14.31
C HIS A 56 -2.51 18.68 -12.84
N HIS A 57 -2.57 17.41 -12.43
CA HIS A 57 -2.93 17.04 -11.08
C HIS A 57 -2.30 15.71 -10.67
N ASN A 58 -1.93 15.61 -9.41
CA ASN A 58 -1.32 14.41 -8.80
C ASN A 58 -1.96 14.04 -7.45
N ASP A 59 -2.85 14.89 -6.93
CA ASP A 59 -3.61 14.68 -5.70
C ASP A 59 -5.04 15.23 -5.83
N LEU A 60 -5.84 15.09 -4.77
CA LEU A 60 -7.22 15.58 -4.77
C LEU A 60 -7.31 17.11 -4.90
N THR A 61 -6.40 17.83 -4.23
CA THR A 61 -6.42 19.30 -4.17
C THR A 61 -6.14 19.90 -5.55
N THR A 62 -5.03 19.49 -6.17
CA THR A 62 -4.63 19.88 -7.52
C THR A 62 -5.66 19.45 -8.56
N PHE A 63 -6.31 18.29 -8.39
CA PHE A 63 -7.40 17.87 -9.28
C PHE A 63 -8.62 18.79 -9.18
N LEU A 64 -9.04 19.18 -7.97
CA LEU A 64 -10.18 20.07 -7.80
C LEU A 64 -9.90 21.46 -8.40
N SER A 65 -8.71 22.03 -8.18
CA SER A 65 -8.30 23.29 -8.80
C SER A 65 -8.26 23.19 -10.32
N TYR A 66 -7.74 22.10 -10.87
CA TYR A 66 -7.75 21.85 -12.31
C TYR A 66 -9.18 21.75 -12.86
N ALA A 67 -10.04 20.96 -12.22
CA ALA A 67 -11.42 20.75 -12.62
C ALA A 67 -12.22 22.07 -12.63
N GLU A 68 -12.00 22.92 -11.64
CA GLU A 68 -12.60 24.26 -11.58
C GLU A 68 -12.10 25.14 -12.74
N HIS A 69 -10.78 25.19 -12.97
CA HIS A 69 -10.18 25.98 -14.03
C HIS A 69 -10.72 25.63 -15.43
N ILE A 70 -10.94 24.35 -15.72
CA ILE A 70 -11.50 23.91 -17.00
C ILE A 70 -13.05 23.83 -17.00
N SER A 71 -13.70 24.25 -15.91
CA SER A 71 -15.15 24.15 -15.72
C SER A 71 -15.71 22.74 -15.95
N LEU A 72 -14.98 21.71 -15.47
CA LEU A 72 -15.38 20.32 -15.59
C LEU A 72 -16.66 20.06 -14.76
N PRO A 73 -17.76 19.57 -15.36
CA PRO A 73 -18.99 19.33 -14.63
C PRO A 73 -18.80 18.29 -13.52
N GLN A 74 -19.20 18.62 -12.29
CA GLN A 74 -19.08 17.72 -11.13
C GLN A 74 -19.89 16.41 -11.28
N THR A 75 -20.91 16.42 -12.15
CA THR A 75 -21.74 15.25 -12.47
C THR A 75 -21.15 14.36 -13.55
N SER A 76 -20.08 14.80 -14.23
CA SER A 76 -19.43 14.02 -15.28
C SER A 76 -18.79 12.75 -14.70
N SER A 77 -18.75 11.68 -15.49
CA SER A 77 -18.11 10.42 -15.09
C SER A 77 -16.62 10.61 -14.80
N VAL A 78 -15.95 11.49 -15.55
CA VAL A 78 -14.54 11.84 -15.33
C VAL A 78 -14.36 12.49 -13.96
N HIS A 79 -15.15 13.52 -13.64
CA HIS A 79 -15.05 14.17 -12.32
C HIS A 79 -15.32 13.19 -11.18
N VAL A 80 -16.42 12.45 -11.27
CA VAL A 80 -16.87 11.50 -10.25
C VAL A 80 -15.88 10.36 -10.05
N GLY A 81 -15.27 9.87 -11.14
CA GLY A 81 -14.26 8.80 -11.13
C GLY A 81 -12.95 9.28 -10.51
N THR A 82 -12.35 10.33 -11.07
CA THR A 82 -11.05 10.85 -10.63
C THR A 82 -11.10 11.34 -9.17
N HIS A 83 -12.17 12.03 -8.76
CA HIS A 83 -12.36 12.41 -7.36
C HIS A 83 -12.39 11.19 -6.44
N TYR A 84 -13.11 10.14 -6.84
CA TYR A 84 -13.23 8.93 -6.04
C TYR A 84 -11.90 8.18 -5.94
N GLU A 85 -11.15 8.07 -7.04
CA GLU A 85 -9.81 7.48 -7.06
C GLU A 85 -8.86 8.19 -6.10
N TYR A 86 -8.83 9.53 -6.09
CA TYR A 86 -8.01 10.29 -5.14
C TYR A 86 -8.49 10.17 -3.69
N THR A 87 -9.80 10.07 -3.48
CA THR A 87 -10.37 9.80 -2.15
C THR A 87 -9.91 8.44 -1.63
N VAL A 88 -9.95 7.40 -2.46
CA VAL A 88 -9.48 6.06 -2.13
C VAL A 88 -7.98 6.04 -1.88
N LEU A 89 -7.18 6.67 -2.76
CA LEU A 89 -5.73 6.81 -2.60
C LEU A 89 -5.38 7.42 -1.25
N ARG A 90 -5.99 8.56 -0.90
CA ARG A 90 -5.78 9.23 0.40
C ARG A 90 -6.24 8.37 1.57
N THR A 91 -7.38 7.70 1.44
CA THR A 91 -7.96 6.87 2.50
C THR A 91 -7.07 5.68 2.84
N LEU A 92 -6.54 5.00 1.81
CA LEU A 92 -5.76 3.78 1.98
C LEU A 92 -4.37 4.04 2.58
N ARG A 93 -3.85 5.28 2.51
CA ARG A 93 -2.65 5.67 3.28
C ARG A 93 -2.82 5.47 4.80
N ARG A 94 -4.05 5.53 5.33
CA ARG A 94 -4.35 5.27 6.76
C ARG A 94 -4.08 3.82 7.20
N TYR A 95 -3.87 2.92 6.24
CA TYR A 95 -3.68 1.49 6.44
C TYR A 95 -2.35 1.00 5.86
N ALA A 96 -1.34 1.88 5.79
CA ALA A 96 0.00 1.61 5.26
C ALA A 96 0.06 1.19 3.78
N LEU A 97 -0.85 1.72 2.95
CA LEU A 97 -0.74 1.61 1.50
C LEU A 97 -0.11 2.87 0.91
N SER A 98 0.97 2.68 0.14
CA SER A 98 1.56 3.73 -0.70
C SER A 98 1.15 3.48 -2.14
N LEU A 99 0.20 4.28 -2.64
CA LEU A 99 -0.44 4.09 -3.94
C LEU A 99 -0.19 5.29 -4.85
N ASN A 100 -0.06 5.01 -6.15
CA ASN A 100 0.00 5.99 -7.22
C ASN A 100 -1.20 5.76 -8.14
N ARG A 101 -1.84 6.86 -8.53
CA ARG A 101 -2.89 6.83 -9.55
C ARG A 101 -2.26 6.59 -10.91
N ILE A 102 -2.77 5.62 -11.66
CA ILE A 102 -2.43 5.38 -13.07
C ILE A 102 -3.68 5.37 -13.98
N GLY A 103 -4.88 5.48 -13.38
CA GLY A 103 -6.15 5.44 -14.09
C GLY A 103 -6.25 6.49 -15.19
N GLY A 104 -6.77 6.09 -16.35
CA GLY A 104 -6.75 6.89 -17.56
C GLY A 104 -7.13 6.09 -18.81
N ARG A 105 -6.82 6.63 -19.98
CA ARG A 105 -7.01 5.87 -21.23
C ARG A 105 -6.01 4.71 -21.26
N ASP A 106 -6.48 3.51 -21.58
CA ASP A 106 -5.67 2.28 -21.73
C ASP A 106 -4.99 1.77 -20.44
N ASP A 107 -5.57 2.05 -19.27
CA ASP A 107 -5.07 1.62 -17.94
C ASP A 107 -5.32 0.13 -17.61
N ALA A 108 -5.82 -0.64 -18.57
CA ALA A 108 -6.18 -2.05 -18.43
C ALA A 108 -7.19 -2.34 -17.28
N GLY A 109 -7.92 -1.33 -16.81
CA GLY A 109 -8.86 -1.41 -15.70
C GLY A 109 -8.20 -1.28 -14.32
N ILE A 110 -6.95 -0.83 -14.24
CA ILE A 110 -6.23 -0.57 -12.99
C ILE A 110 -6.18 0.93 -12.75
N ASP A 111 -6.85 1.39 -11.70
CA ASP A 111 -6.92 2.82 -11.39
C ASP A 111 -5.73 3.28 -10.52
N LEU A 112 -5.32 2.46 -9.55
CA LEU A 112 -4.17 2.73 -8.69
C LEU A 112 -3.24 1.52 -8.61
N VAL A 113 -1.94 1.76 -8.45
CA VAL A 113 -0.93 0.74 -8.18
C VAL A 113 -0.01 1.17 -7.05
N GLY A 114 0.48 0.22 -6.28
CA GLY A 114 1.40 0.56 -5.20
C GLY A 114 1.82 -0.60 -4.33
N THR A 115 2.18 -0.30 -3.09
CA THR A 115 2.65 -1.28 -2.12
C THR A 115 1.85 -1.21 -0.83
N TRP A 116 1.67 -2.36 -0.19
CA TRP A 116 1.07 -2.46 1.15
C TRP A 116 2.11 -2.93 2.15
N HIS A 117 2.43 -2.06 3.09
CA HIS A 117 3.45 -2.26 4.12
C HIS A 117 2.79 -2.71 5.41
N LEU A 118 2.48 -4.00 5.48
CA LEU A 118 1.90 -4.58 6.69
C LEU A 118 2.96 -4.71 7.80
N PRO A 119 2.59 -4.51 9.08
CA PRO A 119 3.51 -4.71 10.20
C PRO A 119 4.21 -6.06 10.12
N GLU A 120 5.44 -6.13 10.62
CA GLU A 120 6.34 -7.31 10.57
C GLU A 120 6.83 -7.69 9.17
N ARG A 121 6.11 -7.30 8.11
CA ARG A 121 6.50 -7.51 6.70
C ARG A 121 7.17 -6.29 6.06
N GLU A 122 7.09 -5.13 6.70
CA GLU A 122 7.57 -3.85 6.16
C GLU A 122 9.03 -3.91 5.67
N ARG A 123 9.86 -4.75 6.31
CA ARG A 123 11.28 -4.90 6.01
C ARG A 123 11.53 -5.90 4.89
N GLU A 124 10.85 -7.04 4.88
CA GLU A 124 11.20 -8.18 4.02
C GLU A 124 10.66 -8.08 2.60
N ARG A 125 9.38 -7.73 2.43
CA ARG A 125 8.71 -7.44 1.13
C ARG A 125 7.32 -6.85 1.38
N ALA A 126 7.13 -5.60 0.98
CA ALA A 126 5.80 -5.03 0.87
C ALA A 126 5.00 -5.71 -0.26
N LEU A 127 3.74 -6.05 0.00
CA LEU A 127 2.86 -6.64 -1.01
C LEU A 127 2.67 -5.66 -2.17
N ARG A 128 2.61 -6.17 -3.40
CA ARG A 128 2.21 -5.38 -4.56
C ARG A 128 0.71 -5.26 -4.59
N VAL A 129 0.20 -4.08 -4.91
CA VAL A 129 -1.24 -3.80 -4.88
C VAL A 129 -1.66 -3.26 -6.24
N LEU A 130 -2.71 -3.86 -6.80
CA LEU A 130 -3.47 -3.35 -7.93
C LEU A 130 -4.84 -2.96 -7.40
N VAL A 131 -5.27 -1.72 -7.63
CA VAL A 131 -6.55 -1.22 -7.15
C VAL A 131 -7.43 -0.85 -8.32
N GLN A 132 -8.66 -1.33 -8.28
CA GLN A 132 -9.73 -0.90 -9.17
C GLN A 132 -10.83 -0.19 -8.35
N CYS A 133 -11.16 1.02 -8.77
CA CYS A 133 -12.14 1.93 -8.17
C CYS A 133 -13.43 1.93 -9.00
N LYS A 134 -14.55 1.52 -8.42
CA LYS A 134 -15.88 1.60 -9.07
C LYS A 134 -16.84 2.48 -8.29
N SER A 135 -16.91 3.75 -8.72
CA SER A 135 -17.77 4.80 -8.19
C SER A 135 -19.21 4.79 -8.76
N LEU A 136 -19.83 3.61 -8.85
CA LEU A 136 -21.16 3.46 -9.47
C LEU A 136 -22.30 3.89 -8.52
N LYS A 137 -23.36 4.48 -9.09
CA LYS A 137 -24.61 4.73 -8.35
C LYS A 137 -25.39 3.44 -8.09
N ALA A 138 -25.34 2.47 -9.01
CA ALA A 138 -26.03 1.19 -8.88
C ALA A 138 -25.24 0.18 -8.03
N LYS A 139 -25.88 -0.94 -7.67
CA LYS A 139 -25.21 -2.08 -7.04
C LYS A 139 -24.16 -2.65 -7.97
N VAL A 140 -23.05 -3.10 -7.40
CA VAL A 140 -21.94 -3.69 -8.15
C VAL A 140 -22.14 -5.20 -8.27
N GLY A 141 -22.10 -5.69 -9.52
CA GLY A 141 -22.29 -7.09 -9.86
C GLY A 141 -20.99 -7.92 -9.79
N PRO A 142 -21.06 -9.25 -9.91
CA PRO A 142 -19.88 -10.13 -9.86
C PRO A 142 -18.94 -10.00 -11.08
N ASN A 143 -19.33 -9.30 -12.13
CA ASN A 143 -18.52 -9.08 -13.32
C ASN A 143 -17.24 -8.30 -13.00
N VAL A 144 -17.29 -7.32 -12.09
CA VAL A 144 -16.11 -6.50 -11.75
C VAL A 144 -15.00 -7.28 -11.07
N VAL A 145 -15.34 -8.39 -10.38
CA VAL A 145 -14.32 -9.26 -9.79
C VAL A 145 -13.54 -9.96 -10.89
N ARG A 146 -14.21 -10.42 -11.96
CA ARG A 146 -13.56 -11.05 -13.12
C ARG A 146 -12.76 -10.04 -13.95
N GLU A 147 -13.26 -8.81 -14.04
CA GLU A 147 -12.53 -7.69 -14.63
C GLU A 147 -11.21 -7.45 -13.89
N LEU A 148 -11.27 -7.36 -12.55
CA LEU A 148 -10.09 -7.23 -11.70
C LEU A 148 -9.12 -8.41 -11.84
N GLU A 149 -9.61 -9.66 -11.93
CA GLU A 149 -8.75 -10.83 -12.19
C GLU A 149 -7.95 -10.68 -13.50
N GLY A 150 -8.56 -10.10 -14.54
CA GLY A 150 -7.93 -9.82 -15.82
C GLY A 150 -6.75 -8.85 -15.72
N THR A 151 -6.73 -8.00 -14.69
CA THR A 151 -5.67 -6.99 -14.50
C THR A 151 -4.33 -7.58 -14.08
N PHE A 152 -4.29 -8.75 -13.43
CA PHE A 152 -3.04 -9.35 -12.94
C PHE A 152 -2.04 -9.64 -14.05
N ARG A 153 -2.53 -10.04 -15.24
CA ARG A 153 -1.68 -10.27 -16.42
C ARG A 153 -1.17 -8.96 -17.02
N GLN A 154 -1.93 -7.89 -16.86
CA GLN A 154 -1.64 -6.57 -17.42
C GLN A 154 -0.93 -5.65 -16.42
N ALA A 155 -0.69 -6.11 -15.19
CA ALA A 155 -0.03 -5.35 -14.14
C ALA A 155 1.27 -4.69 -14.64
N PRO A 156 1.61 -3.47 -14.21
CA PRO A 156 2.86 -2.83 -14.64
C PRO A 156 4.12 -3.62 -14.22
N VAL A 157 5.24 -3.32 -14.87
CA VAL A 157 6.55 -3.87 -14.49
C VAL A 157 6.85 -3.53 -13.03
N GLY A 158 7.27 -4.52 -12.24
CA GLY A 158 7.46 -4.38 -10.79
C GLY A 158 6.27 -4.81 -9.93
N TRP A 159 5.07 -4.96 -10.52
CA TRP A 159 3.85 -5.47 -9.87
C TRP A 159 3.44 -6.87 -10.33
N ARG A 160 4.11 -7.46 -11.32
CA ARG A 160 3.92 -8.86 -11.73
C ARG A 160 4.75 -9.78 -10.83
N THR A 161 4.30 -10.01 -9.60
CA THR A 161 4.99 -10.88 -8.64
C THR A 161 4.02 -11.93 -8.05
N GLY A 162 4.57 -12.92 -7.35
CA GLY A 162 3.77 -13.87 -6.57
C GLY A 162 3.15 -13.25 -5.31
N GLU A 163 3.53 -12.02 -4.97
CA GLU A 163 3.13 -11.28 -3.77
C GLU A 163 2.25 -10.07 -4.14
N THR A 164 1.43 -10.22 -5.19
CA THR A 164 0.51 -9.18 -5.67
C THR A 164 -0.90 -9.47 -5.23
N VAL A 165 -1.59 -8.46 -4.69
CA VAL A 165 -3.01 -8.48 -4.33
C VAL A 165 -3.82 -7.55 -5.23
N GLY A 166 -5.05 -7.94 -5.52
CA GLY A 166 -6.03 -7.11 -6.21
C GLY A 166 -7.03 -6.55 -5.20
N VAL A 167 -7.29 -5.25 -5.23
CA VAL A 167 -8.24 -4.59 -4.33
C VAL A 167 -9.33 -3.92 -5.15
N LEU A 168 -10.56 -4.35 -4.95
CA LEU A 168 -11.72 -3.69 -5.54
C LEU A 168 -12.34 -2.74 -4.52
N VAL A 169 -12.47 -1.48 -4.88
CA VAL A 169 -13.00 -0.44 -4.01
C VAL A 169 -14.26 0.17 -4.61
N SER A 170 -15.32 0.25 -3.80
CA SER A 170 -16.61 0.82 -4.23
C SER A 170 -17.33 1.50 -3.07
N PRO A 171 -18.16 2.53 -3.29
CA PRO A 171 -18.98 3.13 -2.22
C PRO A 171 -20.22 2.27 -1.91
N ARG A 172 -20.29 1.04 -2.45
CA ARG A 172 -21.41 0.11 -2.29
C ARG A 172 -20.94 -1.15 -1.58
N GLU A 173 -21.82 -1.71 -0.78
CA GLU A 173 -21.57 -2.99 -0.10
C GLU A 173 -21.41 -4.12 -1.13
N ALA A 174 -20.54 -5.09 -0.83
CA ALA A 174 -20.41 -6.30 -1.64
C ALA A 174 -21.75 -7.04 -1.69
N THR A 175 -22.28 -7.29 -2.90
CA THR A 175 -23.44 -8.16 -3.06
C THR A 175 -23.07 -9.62 -2.78
N LYS A 176 -24.07 -10.49 -2.55
CA LYS A 176 -23.82 -11.94 -2.41
C LYS A 176 -23.04 -12.49 -3.61
N GLY A 177 -23.40 -12.09 -4.84
CA GLY A 177 -22.70 -12.52 -6.05
C GLY A 177 -21.23 -12.08 -6.10
N VAL A 178 -20.94 -10.84 -5.66
CA VAL A 178 -19.56 -10.34 -5.51
C VAL A 178 -18.80 -11.20 -4.50
N ARG A 179 -19.35 -11.38 -3.29
CA ARG A 179 -18.74 -12.20 -2.24
C ARG A 179 -18.43 -13.61 -2.74
N ASP A 180 -19.42 -14.29 -3.31
CA ASP A 180 -19.29 -15.65 -3.83
C ASP A 180 -18.24 -15.75 -4.94
N THR A 181 -18.10 -14.72 -5.78
CA THR A 181 -17.08 -14.69 -6.86
C THR A 181 -15.69 -14.42 -6.28
N LEU A 182 -15.57 -13.47 -5.35
CA LEU A 182 -14.33 -13.17 -4.63
C LEU A 182 -13.75 -14.44 -3.96
N ALA A 183 -14.60 -15.22 -3.27
CA ALA A 183 -14.21 -16.46 -2.61
C ALA A 183 -13.70 -17.56 -3.55
N ARG A 184 -14.25 -17.64 -4.76
CA ARG A 184 -13.88 -18.67 -5.74
C ARG A 184 -12.66 -18.30 -6.56
N SER A 185 -12.26 -17.03 -6.54
CA SER A 185 -11.11 -16.56 -7.30
C SER A 185 -9.85 -17.32 -6.90
N THR A 186 -9.03 -17.63 -7.90
CA THR A 186 -7.68 -18.16 -7.71
C THR A 186 -6.65 -17.08 -7.42
N TYR A 187 -7.01 -15.81 -7.61
CA TYR A 187 -6.17 -14.66 -7.31
C TYR A 187 -6.39 -14.19 -5.86
N PRO A 188 -5.37 -13.62 -5.21
CA PRO A 188 -5.50 -12.99 -3.90
C PRO A 188 -6.23 -11.65 -4.01
N LEU A 189 -7.51 -11.64 -3.61
CA LEU A 189 -8.39 -10.50 -3.84
C LEU A 189 -8.99 -9.95 -2.55
N PHE A 190 -9.20 -8.63 -2.57
CA PHE A 190 -9.88 -7.86 -1.55
C PHE A 190 -11.08 -7.11 -2.14
N TRP A 191 -12.08 -6.91 -1.29
CA TRP A 191 -13.17 -5.97 -1.50
C TRP A 191 -13.17 -4.96 -0.36
N MET A 192 -13.24 -3.66 -0.68
CA MET A 192 -13.37 -2.60 0.31
C MET A 192 -14.54 -1.68 -0.05
N MET A 193 -15.46 -1.48 0.90
CA MET A 193 -16.48 -0.45 0.80
C MET A 193 -15.94 0.84 1.40
N ILE A 194 -15.53 1.78 0.55
CA ILE A 194 -15.08 3.11 0.97
C ILE A 194 -16.08 4.13 0.45
N GLU A 195 -16.72 4.85 1.35
CA GLU A 195 -17.67 5.91 1.02
C GLU A 195 -16.97 7.10 0.35
N ARG A 196 -17.75 8.00 -0.24
CA ARG A 196 -17.22 9.13 -1.03
C ARG A 196 -16.49 10.17 -0.17
N ASP A 197 -16.69 10.13 1.13
CA ASP A 197 -15.98 10.92 2.14
C ASP A 197 -14.66 10.28 2.60
N GLY A 198 -14.40 9.02 2.20
CA GLY A 198 -13.23 8.25 2.61
C GLY A 198 -13.46 7.33 3.82
N THR A 199 -14.70 7.21 4.32
CA THR A 199 -15.04 6.32 5.43
C THR A 199 -15.03 4.86 4.98
N LEU A 200 -14.25 4.00 5.64
CA LEU A 200 -14.25 2.56 5.39
C LEU A 200 -15.42 1.90 6.13
N LYS A 201 -16.27 1.17 5.42
CA LYS A 201 -17.50 0.54 5.95
C LYS A 201 -17.52 -0.98 5.84
N GLN A 202 -16.66 -1.57 5.02
CA GLN A 202 -16.55 -3.02 4.84
C GLN A 202 -15.17 -3.35 4.26
N ALA A 203 -14.54 -4.41 4.75
CA ALA A 203 -13.38 -5.01 4.12
C ALA A 203 -13.53 -6.54 4.14
N LEU A 204 -13.30 -7.17 2.99
CA LEU A 204 -13.39 -8.61 2.80
C LEU A 204 -12.19 -9.07 1.95
N TRP A 205 -11.76 -10.30 2.14
CA TRP A 205 -10.73 -10.92 1.30
C TRP A 205 -10.97 -12.42 1.19
N ASN A 206 -10.29 -13.07 0.24
CA ASN A 206 -10.41 -14.50 0.02
C ASN A 206 -9.22 -15.29 0.61
N ALA A 207 -9.34 -16.62 0.63
CA ALA A 207 -8.31 -17.50 1.17
C ALA A 207 -6.97 -17.42 0.41
N ARG A 208 -6.99 -16.96 -0.85
CA ARG A 208 -5.76 -16.74 -1.63
C ARG A 208 -4.99 -15.54 -1.12
N ALA A 209 -5.67 -14.48 -0.69
CA ALA A 209 -5.03 -13.36 -0.01
C ALA A 209 -4.41 -13.83 1.32
N GLU A 210 -5.15 -14.62 2.14
CA GLU A 210 -4.64 -15.19 3.40
C GLU A 210 -3.34 -15.98 3.22
N ALA A 211 -3.22 -16.73 2.11
CA ALA A 211 -2.03 -17.51 1.78
C ALA A 211 -0.77 -16.67 1.53
N LEU A 212 -0.90 -15.34 1.34
CA LEU A 212 0.23 -14.40 1.30
C LEU A 212 0.70 -13.99 2.70
N GLY A 213 0.17 -14.61 3.75
CA GLY A 213 0.59 -14.38 5.13
C GLY A 213 0.01 -13.11 5.74
N ILE A 214 -1.19 -12.71 5.30
CA ILE A 214 -2.00 -11.63 5.91
C ILE A 214 -2.93 -12.16 7.02
N GLY A 215 -2.69 -13.36 7.56
CA GLY A 215 -3.53 -13.97 8.60
C GLY A 215 -3.83 -13.07 9.82
N PRO A 216 -2.86 -12.26 10.30
CA PRO A 216 -3.09 -11.24 11.32
C PRO A 216 -4.07 -10.13 10.98
N LEU A 217 -4.38 -9.92 9.70
CA LEU A 217 -5.25 -8.83 9.27
C LEU A 217 -6.68 -9.05 9.77
N GLY A 218 -7.21 -8.06 10.48
CA GLY A 218 -8.55 -8.05 11.06
C GLY A 218 -9.39 -6.86 10.60
N VAL A 219 -10.67 -6.90 10.94
CA VAL A 219 -11.60 -5.77 10.78
C VAL A 219 -12.29 -5.53 12.11
N GLU A 220 -12.20 -4.31 12.63
CA GLU A 220 -12.86 -3.89 13.86
C GLU A 220 -13.86 -2.77 13.58
N THR A 221 -14.90 -2.68 14.40
CA THR A 221 -15.87 -1.58 14.33
C THR A 221 -15.52 -0.53 15.38
N ARG A 222 -15.40 0.73 14.96
CA ARG A 222 -15.27 1.88 15.87
C ARG A 222 -16.54 2.73 15.76
N TYR A 223 -17.05 3.14 16.91
CA TYR A 223 -18.21 4.02 17.01
C TYR A 223 -17.70 5.44 17.30
N GLY A 224 -17.95 6.37 16.39
CA GLY A 224 -17.68 7.78 16.60
C GLY A 224 -18.91 8.49 17.15
N THR A 225 -18.71 9.40 18.10
CA THR A 225 -19.70 10.41 18.49
C THR A 225 -19.27 11.71 17.81
N THR A 226 -20.01 12.16 16.80
CA THR A 226 -19.82 13.49 16.21
C THR A 226 -20.56 14.51 17.09
N GLU A 227 -19.83 15.49 17.64
CA GLU A 227 -20.41 16.57 18.46
C GLU A 227 -21.19 17.62 17.64
N ASP A 228 -21.13 17.57 16.30
CA ASP A 228 -21.73 18.58 15.43
C ASP A 228 -22.93 18.05 14.65
N THR A 229 -24.09 17.99 15.29
CA THR A 229 -25.47 18.29 14.80
C THR A 229 -26.49 17.63 15.73
N GLU A 230 -27.65 18.26 15.90
CA GLU A 230 -28.78 17.88 16.75
C GLU A 230 -29.49 16.56 16.35
N SER A 231 -28.72 15.57 15.90
CA SER A 231 -29.18 14.22 15.58
C SER A 231 -28.05 13.28 15.96
N GLY A 232 -28.22 12.53 17.06
CA GLY A 232 -27.25 11.58 17.62
C GLY A 232 -26.94 10.38 16.72
N SER A 233 -26.56 10.63 15.47
CA SER A 233 -26.14 9.67 14.48
C SER A 233 -24.76 9.13 14.86
N VAL A 234 -24.74 8.00 15.56
CA VAL A 234 -23.51 7.24 15.81
C VAL A 234 -22.91 6.83 14.45
N THR A 235 -21.76 7.39 14.11
CA THR A 235 -21.06 7.02 12.88
C THR A 235 -20.31 5.70 13.12
N LYS A 236 -20.78 4.64 12.47
CA LYS A 236 -20.12 3.33 12.48
C LYS A 236 -19.04 3.32 11.39
N GLU A 237 -17.76 3.32 11.78
CA GLU A 237 -16.61 3.12 10.89
C GLU A 237 -16.04 1.71 11.10
N MET A 238 -15.54 1.08 10.03
CA MET A 238 -14.73 -0.13 10.12
C MET A 238 -13.27 0.23 9.93
N LEU A 239 -12.40 -0.38 10.73
CA LEU A 239 -10.95 -0.19 10.68
C LEU A 239 -10.27 -1.51 10.37
N LEU A 240 -9.21 -1.46 9.58
CA LEU A 240 -8.28 -2.59 9.44
C LEU A 240 -7.33 -2.61 10.63
N THR A 241 -7.13 -3.81 11.16
CA THR A 241 -6.19 -4.07 12.27
C THR A 241 -5.19 -5.16 11.89
N TRP A 242 -4.06 -5.19 12.57
CA TRP A 242 -3.05 -6.24 12.47
C TRP A 242 -2.84 -6.84 13.86
N ASP A 243 -3.18 -8.13 14.02
CA ASP A 243 -3.20 -8.82 15.32
C ASP A 243 -3.96 -8.03 16.41
N GLY A 244 -5.12 -7.49 16.03
CA GLY A 244 -5.97 -6.70 16.94
C GLY A 244 -5.38 -5.33 17.33
N CYS A 245 -4.30 -4.90 16.67
CA CYS A 245 -3.70 -3.58 16.85
C CYS A 245 -3.97 -2.69 15.64
N ASP A 246 -4.01 -1.37 15.86
CA ASP A 246 -4.09 -0.40 14.78
C ASP A 246 -2.89 -0.56 13.84
N ILE A 247 -3.16 -0.64 12.53
CA ILE A 247 -2.12 -0.55 11.51
C ILE A 247 -1.58 0.90 11.51
N PRO A 248 -0.25 1.10 11.49
CA PRO A 248 0.33 2.43 11.34
C PRO A 248 -0.12 3.05 10.00
N ASP A 249 -0.24 4.38 9.95
CA ASP A 249 -0.39 5.04 8.66
C ASP A 249 0.91 4.98 7.86
N MET A 250 0.80 5.27 6.55
CA MET A 250 1.93 5.20 5.64
C MET A 250 3.04 6.22 5.96
N ASP A 251 2.72 7.36 6.59
CA ASP A 251 3.72 8.38 6.93
C ASP A 251 4.65 7.86 8.03
N GLN A 252 4.08 7.22 9.06
CA GLN A 252 4.85 6.52 10.11
C GLN A 252 5.68 5.38 9.54
N VAL A 253 5.16 4.63 8.57
CA VAL A 253 5.91 3.56 7.90
C VAL A 253 7.07 4.15 7.08
N GLU A 254 6.84 5.18 6.27
CA GLU A 254 7.88 5.86 5.48
C GLU A 254 9.02 6.34 6.41
N GLN A 255 8.68 6.95 7.55
CA GLN A 255 9.67 7.38 8.55
C GLN A 255 10.49 6.21 9.12
N LYS A 256 9.84 5.08 9.46
CA LYS A 256 10.56 3.89 9.94
C LYS A 256 11.50 3.32 8.88
N LEU A 257 11.08 3.29 7.61
CA LEU A 257 11.92 2.84 6.50
C LEU A 257 13.13 3.76 6.30
N ILE A 258 12.94 5.09 6.34
CA ILE A 258 14.03 6.07 6.25
C ILE A 258 15.01 5.90 7.41
N GLN A 259 14.51 5.86 8.64
CA GLN A 259 15.35 5.67 9.83
C GLN A 259 16.14 4.36 9.76
N PHE A 260 15.50 3.29 9.28
CA PHE A 260 16.18 2.02 9.07
C PHE A 260 17.31 2.14 8.05
N THR A 261 17.04 2.77 6.90
CA THR A 261 18.04 3.00 5.84
C THR A 261 19.24 3.77 6.36
N GLU A 262 19.03 4.86 7.09
CA GLU A 262 20.11 5.67 7.68
C GLU A 262 20.98 4.85 8.62
N GLN A 263 20.36 4.09 9.51
CA GLN A 263 21.06 3.22 10.43
C GLN A 263 21.76 2.05 9.72
N TRP A 264 21.19 1.51 8.64
CA TRP A 264 21.81 0.48 7.82
C TRP A 264 23.09 1.02 7.17
N ILE A 265 23.04 2.22 6.58
CA ILE A 265 24.23 2.89 6.01
C ILE A 265 25.27 3.16 7.09
N ALA A 266 24.85 3.76 8.22
CA ALA A 266 25.73 4.07 9.33
C ALA A 266 26.42 2.81 9.88
N SER A 267 25.74 1.67 9.83
CA SER A 267 26.32 0.40 10.28
C SER A 267 27.59 0.04 9.50
N TRP A 268 27.74 0.45 8.24
CA TRP A 268 28.94 0.19 7.43
C TRP A 268 30.14 1.07 7.81
N GLY A 269 29.95 2.14 8.59
CA GLY A 269 31.02 3.01 9.07
C GLY A 269 31.69 3.86 7.97
N ILE A 270 31.02 4.06 6.84
CA ILE A 270 31.52 4.84 5.70
C ILE A 270 30.54 5.96 5.39
N ASN A 271 31.04 7.16 5.14
CA ASN A 271 30.24 8.26 4.64
C ASN A 271 30.13 8.15 3.11
N LEU A 272 28.91 7.99 2.60
CA LEU A 272 28.64 7.71 1.19
C LEU A 272 27.67 8.74 0.62
N SER A 273 27.97 9.24 -0.58
CA SER A 273 27.00 9.98 -1.40
C SER A 273 25.85 9.07 -1.87
N GLU A 274 24.74 9.62 -2.37
CA GLU A 274 23.61 8.81 -2.86
C GLU A 274 24.02 7.80 -3.95
N ILE A 275 24.92 8.20 -4.86
CA ILE A 275 25.44 7.29 -5.91
C ILE A 275 26.22 6.15 -5.26
N GLN A 276 27.09 6.46 -4.31
CA GLN A 276 27.92 5.47 -3.62
C GLN A 276 27.10 4.52 -2.72
N LYS A 277 25.95 4.96 -2.20
CA LYS A 277 25.00 4.08 -1.49
C LYS A 277 24.48 2.98 -2.42
N GLY A 278 24.17 3.32 -3.67
CA GLY A 278 23.78 2.34 -4.70
C GLY A 278 24.89 1.33 -4.98
N GLU A 279 26.13 1.80 -5.13
CA GLU A 279 27.31 0.94 -5.34
C GLU A 279 27.57 -0.01 -4.15
N LEU A 280 27.35 0.47 -2.92
CA LEU A 280 27.43 -0.36 -1.71
C LEU A 280 26.40 -1.49 -1.76
N LEU A 281 25.15 -1.20 -2.11
CA LEU A 281 24.11 -2.22 -2.23
C LEU A 281 24.46 -3.27 -3.30
N ASP A 282 24.99 -2.84 -4.44
CA ASP A 282 25.44 -3.76 -5.49
C ASP A 282 26.60 -4.65 -5.00
N ALA A 283 27.56 -4.08 -4.25
CA ALA A 283 28.67 -4.84 -3.68
C ALA A 283 28.18 -5.86 -2.65
N VAL A 284 27.21 -5.48 -1.82
CA VAL A 284 26.51 -6.36 -0.87
C VAL A 284 25.84 -7.52 -1.60
N GLU A 285 25.02 -7.24 -2.62
CA GLU A 285 24.27 -8.26 -3.37
C GLU A 285 25.19 -9.22 -4.15
N ARG A 286 26.37 -8.75 -4.54
CA ARG A 286 27.38 -9.56 -5.25
C ARG A 286 28.18 -10.47 -4.32
N VAL A 287 28.55 -9.97 -3.13
CA VAL A 287 29.47 -10.66 -2.22
C VAL A 287 28.73 -11.60 -1.27
N LEU A 288 27.51 -11.24 -0.86
CA LEU A 288 26.71 -12.03 0.07
C LEU A 288 25.79 -13.00 -0.71
N PRO A 289 25.59 -14.24 -0.26
CA PRO A 289 24.73 -15.22 -0.93
C PRO A 289 23.26 -14.76 -1.02
N HIS A 290 22.52 -15.31 -1.99
CA HIS A 290 21.20 -14.82 -2.42
C HIS A 290 20.09 -14.76 -1.34
N ASP A 291 20.25 -15.41 -0.18
CA ASP A 291 19.28 -15.42 0.93
C ASP A 291 19.52 -14.34 2.00
N VAL A 292 20.57 -13.53 1.86
CA VAL A 292 21.00 -12.57 2.89
C VAL A 292 20.12 -11.32 2.91
N SER A 293 19.14 -11.15 2.02
CA SER A 293 18.24 -9.98 2.08
C SER A 293 17.50 -9.85 3.42
N ALA A 294 17.13 -10.96 4.05
CA ALA A 294 16.56 -10.96 5.41
C ALA A 294 17.62 -10.63 6.48
N GLN A 295 18.81 -11.21 6.38
CA GLN A 295 19.93 -10.96 7.31
C GLN A 295 20.49 -9.53 7.21
N LEU A 296 20.44 -8.92 6.03
CA LEU A 296 20.76 -7.52 5.76
C LEU A 296 19.85 -6.58 6.52
N LEU A 297 18.57 -6.94 6.62
CA LEU A 297 17.57 -6.18 7.35
C LEU A 297 17.69 -6.42 8.86
N ASP A 298 18.17 -7.59 9.28
CA ASP A 298 18.42 -7.93 10.67
C ASP A 298 19.81 -7.50 11.19
N ARG A 299 20.65 -6.93 10.31
CA ARG A 299 22.02 -6.43 10.62
C ARG A 299 22.96 -7.49 11.20
N THR A 300 22.76 -8.76 10.85
CA THR A 300 23.53 -9.90 11.38
C THR A 300 24.75 -10.24 10.52
N ILE A 301 25.35 -9.25 9.85
CA ILE A 301 26.49 -9.48 8.95
C ILE A 301 27.77 -9.66 9.76
N SER A 302 28.53 -10.73 9.48
CA SER A 302 29.82 -10.99 10.13
C SER A 302 30.87 -9.94 9.78
N ASP A 303 31.82 -9.67 10.68
CA ASP A 303 32.93 -8.74 10.41
C ASP A 303 33.77 -9.14 9.19
N ALA A 304 33.90 -10.45 8.94
CA ALA A 304 34.61 -10.97 7.78
C ALA A 304 33.89 -10.61 6.48
N ASP A 305 32.57 -10.78 6.43
CA ASP A 305 31.78 -10.46 5.23
C ASP A 305 31.67 -8.95 5.02
N ARG A 306 31.58 -8.19 6.12
CA ARG A 306 31.67 -6.73 6.06
C ARG A 306 32.97 -6.27 5.39
N LYS A 307 34.12 -6.82 5.79
CA LYS A 307 35.41 -6.49 5.17
C LYS A 307 35.44 -6.82 3.68
N LYS A 308 34.91 -7.99 3.28
CA LYS A 308 34.82 -8.38 1.86
C LYS A 308 33.99 -7.40 1.04
N VAL A 309 32.82 -6.99 1.56
CA VAL A 309 31.94 -6.01 0.88
C VAL A 309 32.62 -4.65 0.75
N ILE A 310 33.29 -4.17 1.81
CA ILE A 310 34.00 -2.88 1.78
C ILE A 310 35.13 -2.91 0.75
N GLN A 311 35.91 -4.00 0.70
CA GLN A 311 36.96 -4.18 -0.30
C GLN A 311 36.37 -4.16 -1.72
N ALA A 312 35.30 -4.94 -1.94
CA ALA A 312 34.57 -4.99 -3.20
C ALA A 312 34.04 -3.61 -3.65
N LEU A 313 33.59 -2.78 -2.71
CA LEU A 313 33.14 -1.41 -2.99
C LEU A 313 34.33 -0.52 -3.38
N GLN A 314 35.44 -0.58 -2.64
CA GLN A 314 36.63 0.23 -2.94
C GLN A 314 37.22 -0.08 -4.31
N GLU A 315 37.32 -1.35 -4.68
CA GLU A 315 37.77 -1.78 -6.02
C GLU A 315 36.88 -1.19 -7.11
N ARG A 316 35.56 -1.18 -6.90
CA ARG A 316 34.59 -0.63 -7.86
C ARG A 316 34.66 0.89 -7.98
N LEU A 317 34.83 1.59 -6.86
CA LEU A 317 35.01 3.06 -6.85
C LEU A 317 36.33 3.49 -7.52
N GLN A 318 37.38 2.68 -7.43
CA GLN A 318 38.66 2.94 -8.10
C GLN A 318 38.62 2.68 -9.61
N GLN A 319 37.74 1.79 -10.08
CA GLN A 319 37.58 1.44 -11.49
C GLN A 319 36.65 2.40 -12.26
N GLN A 320 35.92 3.29 -11.57
CA GLN A 320 35.13 4.31 -12.25
C GLN A 320 36.06 5.36 -12.87
N PRO A 321 36.04 5.57 -14.20
CA PRO A 321 36.87 6.59 -14.82
C PRO A 321 36.48 7.95 -14.25
N ALA A 322 37.49 8.74 -13.88
CA ALA A 322 37.30 10.14 -13.54
C ALA A 322 36.59 10.82 -14.72
N SER A 323 35.29 11.04 -14.56
CA SER A 323 34.47 11.68 -15.58
C SER A 323 34.86 13.16 -15.57
N GLY A 324 35.71 13.54 -16.53
CA GLY A 324 36.01 14.94 -16.84
C GLY A 324 34.89 15.60 -17.61
#